data_AF-A0AAU0PCN8-F1
#
_entry.id   AF-A0AAU0PCN8-F1
#
_cell.length_a   1.000
_cell.length_b   1.000
_cell.length_c   1.000
_cell.angle_alpha   90.00
_cell.angle_beta   90.00
_cell.angle_gamma   90.00
#
_symmetry.space_group_name_H-M   'P 1'
#
loop_
_entity.id
_entity.type
_entity.pdbx_description
1 polymer ?
#
loop_
_entity_poly.entity_id
_entity_poly.type
_entity_poly.pdbx_seq_one_letter_code
_entity_poly.pdbx_strand_id
1 'polypeptide(L)' 'MKKINQKNIKEILNCELATVSRYLSGKREIKLSSALKVSKKLNVPVDIFTNADTQMKYFGKSFINTNIPNTKENIKV' A
#
# COMPACT_ATOMS: atom_id res chain seq x y z
N MET A 1 11.90 3.50 -13.62
CA MET A 1 10.75 3.45 -12.67
C MET A 1 11.27 3.08 -11.29
N LYS A 2 10.98 3.88 -10.24
CA LYS A 2 11.36 3.53 -8.86
C LYS A 2 10.47 2.37 -8.39
N LYS A 3 11.08 1.19 -8.20
CA LYS A 3 10.45 0.06 -7.53
C LYS A 3 10.57 0.27 -6.03
N ILE A 4 9.49 0.70 -5.38
CA ILE A 4 9.46 0.78 -3.92
C ILE A 4 9.09 -0.58 -3.32
N ASN A 5 9.45 -0.81 -2.07
CA ASN A 5 9.13 -2.05 -1.37
C ASN A 5 8.47 -1.74 -0.01
N GLN A 6 7.68 -2.69 0.51
CA GLN A 6 7.02 -2.56 1.81
C GLN A 6 8.05 -2.35 2.95
N LYS A 7 9.26 -2.89 2.80
CA LYS A 7 10.39 -2.65 3.74
C LYS A 7 10.75 -1.17 3.85
N ASN A 8 10.75 -0.42 2.74
CA ASN A 8 11.08 1.00 2.77
C ASN A 8 10.01 1.79 3.52
N ILE A 9 8.74 1.42 3.35
CA ILE A 9 7.63 2.03 4.09
C ILE A 9 7.71 1.69 5.57
N LYS A 10 8.05 0.44 5.89
CA LYS A 10 8.28 -0.03 7.26
C LYS A 10 9.33 0.83 7.98
N GLU A 11 10.46 1.08 7.33
CA GLU A 11 11.55 1.90 7.88
C GLU A 11 11.14 3.37 8.07
N ILE A 12 10.33 3.93 7.15
CA ILE A 12 9.87 5.32 7.25
C ILE A 12 8.86 5.51 8.38
N LEU A 13 7.93 4.57 8.52
CA LEU A 13 6.85 4.63 9.50
C LEU A 13 7.24 4.03 10.85
N ASN A 14 8.41 3.40 10.94
CA ASN A 14 8.89 2.66 12.10
C ASN A 14 7.82 1.72 12.67
N CYS A 15 7.25 0.87 11.82
CA CYS A 15 6.16 -0.04 12.18
C CYS A 15 6.44 -1.48 11.71
N GLU A 16 5.51 -2.40 11.96
CA GLU A 16 5.66 -3.78 11.48
C GLU A 16 5.34 -3.91 9.99
N LEU A 17 6.00 -4.85 9.31
CA LEU A 17 5.73 -5.15 7.90
C LEU A 17 4.26 -5.58 7.70
N ALA A 18 3.71 -6.37 8.63
CA ALA A 18 2.32 -6.77 8.63
C ALA A 18 1.36 -5.57 8.68
N THR A 19 1.73 -4.51 9.41
CA THR A 19 0.94 -3.28 9.49
C THR A 19 0.96 -2.53 8.15
N VAL A 20 2.11 -2.47 7.49
CA VAL A 20 2.21 -1.90 6.13
C VAL A 20 1.35 -2.67 5.13
N SER A 21 1.39 -4.00 5.16
CA SER A 21 0.52 -4.82 4.30
C SER A 21 -0.96 -4.58 4.59
N ARG A 22 -1.36 -4.43 5.86
CA ARG A 22 -2.75 -4.08 6.22
C ARG A 22 -3.17 -2.71 5.68
N TYR A 23 -2.27 -1.71 5.69
CA TYR A 23 -2.54 -0.42 5.07
C TYR A 23 -2.74 -0.53 3.56
N LEU A 24 -1.85 -1.24 2.88
CA LEU A 24 -1.89 -1.37 1.42
C LEU A 24 -3.04 -2.24 0.91
N SER A 25 -3.50 -3.20 1.71
CA SER A 25 -4.64 -4.07 1.39
C SER A 25 -6.00 -3.49 1.82
N GLY A 26 -6.03 -2.27 2.37
CA GLY A 26 -7.26 -1.65 2.86
C GLY A 26 -7.85 -2.27 4.13
N LYS A 27 -7.22 -3.31 4.71
CA LYS A 27 -7.64 -3.92 5.99
C LYS A 27 -7.50 -2.98 7.19
N ARG A 28 -6.71 -1.92 7.04
CA ARG A 28 -6.54 -0.88 8.05
C ARG A 28 -6.33 0.46 7.38
N GLU A 29 -6.97 1.50 7.91
CA GLU A 29 -6.75 2.86 7.44
C GLU A 29 -5.40 3.41 7.92
N ILE A 30 -4.71 4.12 7.04
CA ILE A 30 -3.49 4.85 7.35
C ILE A 30 -3.82 6.30 7.70
N LYS A 31 -3.17 6.85 8.72
CA LYS A 31 -3.27 8.28 9.03
C LYS A 31 -2.66 9.11 7.89
N LEU A 32 -3.33 10.21 7.50
CA LEU A 32 -2.85 11.12 6.46
C LEU A 32 -1.43 11.64 6.72
N SER A 33 -1.10 11.94 7.98
CA SER A 33 0.24 12.39 8.39
C SER A 33 1.33 11.35 8.10
N SER A 34 1.02 10.06 8.30
CA SER A 34 1.91 8.94 7.99
C SER A 34 2.05 8.75 6.49
N ALA A 35 0.94 8.80 5.74
CA ALA A 35 0.95 8.69 4.29
C ALA A 35 1.78 9.81 3.64
N LEU A 36 1.62 11.06 4.10
CA LEU A 36 2.40 12.21 3.63
C LEU A 36 3.89 12.06 3.90
N LYS A 37 4.29 11.49 5.05
CA LYS A 37 5.71 11.20 5.34
C LYS A 37 6.31 10.23 4.32
N VAL A 38 5.59 9.17 4.00
CA VAL A 38 6.02 8.17 3.00
C VAL A 38 6.09 8.80 1.62
N SER A 39 5.07 9.58 1.25
CA SER A 39 5.00 10.30 -0.02
C SER A 39 6.22 11.20 -0.23
N LYS A 40 6.53 12.05 0.75
CA LYS A 40 7.68 12.97 0.68
C LYS A 40 9.02 12.24 0.62
N LYS A 41 9.22 11.20 1.44
CA LYS A 41 10.50 10.47 1.50
C LYS A 41 10.75 9.60 0.27
N LEU A 42 9.73 8.92 -0.24
CA LEU A 42 9.87 8.01 -1.40
C LEU A 42 9.62 8.71 -2.74
N ASN A 43 9.12 9.95 -2.72
CA ASN A 43 8.64 10.71 -3.86
C ASN A 43 7.56 9.94 -4.64
N VAL A 44 6.52 9.52 -3.91
CA VAL A 44 5.37 8.76 -4.44
C VAL A 44 4.06 9.44 -4.03
N PRO A 45 2.97 9.31 -4.80
CA PRO A 45 1.67 9.84 -4.40
C PRO A 45 1.14 9.16 -3.13
N VAL A 46 0.38 9.91 -2.33
CA VAL A 46 -0.30 9.39 -1.12
C VAL A 46 -1.35 8.33 -1.44
N ASP A 47 -1.90 8.39 -2.65
CA ASP A 47 -2.90 7.45 -3.17
C ASP A 47 -2.38 6.02 -3.29
N ILE A 48 -1.08 5.80 -3.07
CA ILE A 48 -0.48 4.47 -3.02
C ILE A 48 -1.05 3.58 -1.91
N PHE A 49 -1.74 4.13 -0.91
CA PHE A 49 -2.40 3.34 0.13
C PHE A 49 -3.87 3.02 -0.19
N THR A 50 -4.45 3.64 -1.21
CA THR A 50 -5.88 3.55 -1.52
C THR A 50 -6.16 3.06 -2.95
N ASN A 51 -5.24 3.29 -3.89
CA ASN A 51 -5.42 3.04 -5.30
C ASN A 51 -4.50 1.91 -5.81
N ALA A 52 -5.11 0.86 -6.35
CA ALA A 52 -4.41 -0.33 -6.84
C ALA A 52 -3.56 -0.07 -8.09
N ASP A 53 -4.01 0.79 -9.02
CA ASP A 53 -3.25 1.15 -10.22
C ASP A 53 -1.96 1.90 -9.85
N THR A 54 -2.07 2.78 -8.86
CA THR A 54 -0.92 3.49 -8.30
C THR A 54 0.04 2.50 -7.65
N GLN A 55 -0.47 1.56 -6.84
CA GLN A 55 0.35 0.51 -6.24
C GLN A 55 1.07 -0.31 -7.31
N MET A 56 0.38 -0.71 -8.38
CA MET A 56 0.98 -1.47 -9.48
C MET A 56 2.08 -0.68 -10.20
N LYS A 57 1.93 0.64 -10.37
CA LYS A 57 2.93 1.50 -11.00
C LYS A 57 4.22 1.62 -10.20
N TYR A 58 4.15 1.62 -8.86
CA TYR A 58 5.28 1.86 -7.97
C TYR A 58 5.88 0.58 -7.35
N PHE A 59 5.07 -0.43 -7.05
CA PHE A 59 5.54 -1.73 -6.53
C PHE A 59 5.75 -2.77 -7.65
N GLY A 60 5.09 -2.61 -8.79
CA GLY A 60 5.12 -3.58 -9.90
C GLY A 60 4.17 -4.76 -9.71
N LYS A 61 4.21 -5.71 -10.67
CA LYS A 61 3.34 -6.91 -10.71
C LYS A 61 3.40 -7.78 -9.45
N SER A 62 4.48 -7.69 -8.67
CA SER A 62 4.67 -8.44 -7.42
C SER A 62 3.64 -8.11 -6.34
N PHE A 63 2.99 -6.95 -6.42
CA PHE A 63 1.96 -6.53 -5.45
C PHE A 63 0.62 -7.27 -5.63
N ILE A 64 0.26 -7.62 -6.88
CA ILE A 64 -1.00 -8.26 -7.26
C ILE A 64 -1.17 -9.62 -6.58
N ASN A 65 -0.08 -10.39 -6.44
CA ASN A 65 -0.14 -11.75 -5.90
C ASN A 65 -0.35 -11.84 -4.38
N THR A 66 -0.24 -10.74 -3.63
CA THR A 66 -0.21 -10.81 -2.15
C THR A 66 -1.22 -9.91 -1.44
N ASN A 67 -1.72 -8.84 -2.07
CA ASN A 67 -2.53 -7.83 -1.36
C ASN A 67 -3.90 -7.54 -1.96
N ILE A 68 -4.28 -8.15 -3.10
CA ILE A 68 -5.66 -8.09 -3.55
C ILE A 68 -6.46 -9.01 -2.61
N PRO A 69 -7.35 -8.47 -1.74
CA PRO A 69 -8.31 -9.34 -1.10
C PRO A 69 -9.12 -9.96 -2.23
N ASN A 70 -9.25 -11.29 -2.22
CA ASN A 70 -10.23 -11.99 -3.03
C ASN A 70 -11.60 -11.38 -2.70
N THR A 71 -12.00 -10.33 -3.39
CA THR A 71 -13.37 -9.82 -3.39
C THR A 71 -14.17 -10.87 -4.11
N LYS A 72 -14.51 -11.94 -3.38
CA LYS A 72 -15.78 -12.62 -3.60
C LYS A 72 -16.82 -11.57 -3.29
N GLU A 73 -17.22 -10.83 -4.31
CA GLU A 73 -18.45 -10.05 -4.31
C GLU A 73 -19.53 -11.01 -3.81
N ASN A 74 -19.97 -10.81 -2.56
CA ASN A 74 -21.20 -11.42 -2.08
C ASN A 74 -22.32 -10.66 -2.77
N ILE A 75 -22.58 -11.02 -4.02
CA ILE A 75 -23.82 -10.70 -4.71
C ILE A 75 -24.87 -11.55 -3.99
N LYS A 76 -25.50 -10.97 -2.95
CA LYS A 76 -26.77 -11.49 -2.45
C LYS A 76 -27.81 -11.21 -3.53
N VAL A 77 -28.11 -12.23 -4.32
CA VAL A 77 -29.32 -12.33 -5.15
C VAL A 77 -30.45 -12.83 -4.26
#